data_AF-A0A382F2R2-F1
#
_entry.id   AF-A0A382F2R2-F1
#
_cell.length_a   1.000
_cell.length_b   1.000
_cell.length_c   1.000
_cell.angle_alpha   90.00
_cell.angle_beta   90.00
_cell.angle_gamma   90.00
#
_symmetry.space_group_name_H-M   'P 1'
#
loop_
_entity.id
_entity.type
_entity.pdbx_description
1 polymer ?
#
loop_
_entity_poly.entity_id
_entity_poly.type
_entity_poly.pdbx_seq_one_letter_code
_entity_poly.pdbx_strand_id
1 'polypeptide(L)' 'VEYVRCPGFDGSFGVMANHREAIIALGIGEIKVTKKGKNHFLATSGG' A
#
# COMPACT_ATOMS: atom_id res chain seq x y z
N VAL A 1 2.62 11.36 0.89
CA VAL A 1 2.38 10.08 1.58
C VAL A 1 3.75 9.53 1.85
N GLU A 2 4.07 9.24 3.10
CA GLU A 2 5.42 8.83 3.49
C GLU A 2 5.61 7.32 3.29
N TYR A 3 4.56 6.56 3.57
CA TYR A 3 4.57 5.11 3.48
C TYR A 3 3.18 4.60 3.14
N VAL A 4 3.11 3.62 2.23
CA VAL A 4 1.90 2.87 1.93
C VAL A 4 2.23 1.39 2.06
N ARG A 5 1.54 0.67 2.93
CA ARG A 5 1.57 -0.79 2.96
C ARG A 5 0.33 -1.29 2.24
N CYS A 6 0.52 -2.07 1.19
CA CYS A 6 -0.55 -2.66 0.41
C CYS A 6 -0.48 -4.19 0.47
N PRO A 7 -1.62 -4.90 0.41
CA PRO A 7 -1.65 -6.33 0.19
C PRO A 7 -1.39 -6.60 -1.30
N GLY A 8 -0.32 -7.32 -1.62
CA GLY A 8 -0.08 -7.90 -2.94
C GLY A 8 -0.61 -9.33 -3.02
N PHE A 9 -0.48 -9.95 -4.19
CA PHE A 9 -0.97 -11.32 -4.42
C PHE A 9 -0.31 -12.38 -3.50
N ASP A 10 0.99 -12.26 -3.24
CA ASP A 10 1.77 -13.21 -2.42
C ASP A 10 2.17 -12.64 -1.04
N GLY A 11 1.58 -11.52 -0.63
CA GLY A 11 1.87 -10.88 0.65
C GLY A 11 1.89 -9.36 0.61
N SER A 12 2.11 -8.72 1.77
CA SER A 12 2.07 -7.26 1.88
C SER A 12 3.38 -6.60 1.44
N PHE A 13 3.32 -5.59 0.58
CA PHE A 13 4.46 -4.77 0.16
C PHE A 13 4.34 -3.33 0.67
N GLY A 14 5.49 -2.65 0.81
CA GLY A 14 5.57 -1.27 1.28
C GLY A 14 6.11 -0.35 0.18
N VAL A 15 5.42 0.75 -0.09
CA VAL A 15 5.84 1.81 -1.01
C VAL A 15 6.23 3.06 -0.21
N MET A 16 7.40 3.60 -0.49
CA MET A 16 7.94 4.81 0.14
C MET A 16 8.17 5.93 -0.89
N ALA A 17 8.52 7.12 -0.41
CA ALA A 17 8.99 8.19 -1.28
C ALA A 17 10.18 7.72 -2.14
N ASN A 18 10.20 8.10 -3.42
CA ASN A 18 11.17 7.64 -4.44
C ASN A 18 11.15 6.12 -4.74
N HIS A 19 10.06 5.41 -4.47
CA HIS A 19 9.88 4.06 -5.02
C HIS A 19 9.83 4.11 -6.56
N ARG A 20 10.46 3.14 -7.22
CA ARG A 20 10.47 3.04 -8.68
C ARG A 20 9.05 2.89 -9.21
N GLU A 21 8.77 3.45 -10.37
CA GLU A 21 7.53 3.17 -11.10
C GLU A 21 7.39 1.66 -11.31
N ALA A 22 6.26 1.12 -10.88
CA ALA A 22 5.95 -0.30 -10.97
C ALA A 22 4.44 -0.50 -11.11
N ILE A 23 4.04 -1.50 -11.89
CA ILE A 23 2.67 -2.00 -11.93
C ILE A 23 2.61 -3.18 -10.97
N ILE A 24 1.80 -3.07 -9.93
CA ILE A 24 1.70 -4.08 -8.87
C ILE A 24 0.22 -4.44 -8.75
N ALA A 25 -0.10 -5.73 -8.91
CA ALA A 25 -1.44 -6.23 -8.66
C ALA A 25 -1.75 -6.18 -7.16
N LEU A 26 -2.83 -5.49 -6.79
CA LEU A 26 -3.31 -5.40 -5.42
C LEU A 26 -4.22 -6.60 -5.14
N GLY A 27 -3.96 -7.28 -4.03
CA GLY A 27 -4.84 -8.32 -3.51
C GLY A 27 -6.01 -7.75 -2.71
N ILE A 28 -6.92 -8.63 -2.31
CA ILE A 28 -7.95 -8.31 -1.31
C ILE A 28 -7.25 -8.15 0.05
N GLY A 29 -7.44 -7.01 0.73
CA GLY A 29 -6.92 -6.81 2.07
C GLY A 29 -6.91 -5.35 2.53
N GLU A 30 -6.18 -5.08 3.60
CA GLU A 30 -6.05 -3.74 4.20
C GLU A 30 -4.79 -3.02 3.72
N ILE A 31 -4.96 -1.79 3.27
CA ILE A 31 -3.93 -0.83 2.90
C ILE A 31 -3.74 0.14 4.07
N LYS A 32 -2.51 0.24 4.58
CA LYS A 32 -2.13 1.25 5.59
C LYS A 32 -1.37 2.38 4.91
N VAL A 33 -1.89 3.60 4.99
CA VAL A 33 -1.30 4.81 4.44
C VAL A 33 -0.85 5.71 5.58
N THR A 34 0.45 6.01 5.66
CA THR A 34 1.00 7.01 6.59
C THR A 34 1.26 8.31 5.84
N LYS A 35 0.62 9.40 6.26
CA LYS A 35 0.79 10.73 5.67
C LYS A 35 0.90 11.76 6.79
N LYS A 36 2.02 12.50 6.86
CA LYS A 36 2.24 13.56 7.87
C LYS A 36 2.02 13.05 9.29
N GLY A 37 2.56 11.86 9.61
CA GLY A 37 2.39 11.21 10.91
C GLY A 37 0.99 10.67 11.24
N LYS A 38 0.00 10.81 10.35
CA LYS A 38 -1.33 10.19 10.51
C LYS A 38 -1.41 8.88 9.74
N ASN A 39 -1.91 7.84 10.42
CA ASN A 39 -2.16 6.53 9.83
C ASN A 39 -3.61 6.45 9.37
N HIS A 40 -3.80 6.07 8.11
CA HIS A 40 -5.09 5.78 7.51
C HIS A 40 -5.12 4.30 7.13
N PHE A 41 -6.24 3.63 7.36
CA PHE A 41 -6.45 2.23 6.99
C PHE A 41 -7.58 2.18 5.98
N LEU A 42 -7.37 1.47 4.88
CA LEU A 42 -8.28 1.39 3.74
C LEU A 42 -8.44 -0.08 3.38
N ALA A 43 -9.66 -0.58 3.20
CA ALA A 43 -9.86 -1.93 2.66
C ALA A 43 -9.92 -1.87 1.12
N THR A 44 -9.27 -2.81 0.45
CA THR A 44 -9.29 -2.97 -1.01
C THR A 44 -9.74 -4.38 -1.36
N SER A 45 -10.60 -4.49 -2.38
CA SER A 45 -11.17 -5.75 -2.86
C SER A 45 -10.36 -6.39 -3.99
N GLY A 46 -9.08 -6.02 -4.12
CA GLY A 46 -8.19 -6.44 -5.20
C GLY A 46 -8.35 -5.63 -6.50
N GLY A 47 -7.28 -5.54 -7.30
CA GLY A 47 -7.22 -4.78 -8.55
C GLY A 47 -5.84 -4.71 -9.19
#